data_AF-A0A9E3LQ08-F1
#
_entry.id   AF-A0A9E3LQ08-F1
#
_cell.length_a   1.000
_cell.length_b   1.000
_cell.length_c   1.000
_cell.angle_alpha   90.00
_cell.angle_beta   90.00
_cell.angle_gamma   90.00
#
_symmetry.space_group_name_H-M   'P 1'
#
loop_
_entity.id
_entity.type
_entity.pdbx_description
1 polymer ?
#
loop_
_entity_poly.entity_id
_entity_poly.type
_entity_poly.pdbx_seq_one_letter_code
_entity_poly.pdbx_strand_id
1 'polypeptide(L)'
;MNSSPRNPAVPPEQRAIDLVLRVARIVMTAVAALSFVGVIGVAATVLAYQLNASGGAPQVTIPPRYVAAPPSIDQAQIARDMTPPRHVAFVADTSPIDTHLGIGAVLGHLVADAPGGMPPFPFAFRITGGSGAAYVDMTPQGVISTPRLAPRIARDLGEKSRPTTLHFTLNVLATSRFGVEAHQMVTVTLPYAAATAPPPATAAAPKLLATKAKAAPPPLTRLQSIARTYALAVDPDLTPVYFSAYAAAHALPLRCGEAGDPGFLDGFQRALAQARARLNGTTGPAFLNLVCHSWRVSERRQQALIQQSALARQQAFARQNVLDAQAQREQVEARIKRNATLIVLAAVMGVFLMVALLLAFLAIERHTRMLGAMVEKLAERPSGVLPVTSASGGTSS
;
A
#
# COMPACT_ATOMS: atom_id res chain seq x y z
N MET A 1 47.43 44.22 99.42
CA MET A 1 46.14 43.54 99.66
C MET A 1 45.37 43.52 98.35
N ASN A 2 45.25 42.34 97.75
CA ASN A 2 44.50 42.07 96.53
C ASN A 2 43.00 42.09 96.85
N SER A 3 42.25 43.00 96.25
CA SER A 3 40.79 42.89 96.15
C SER A 3 40.42 42.63 94.69
N SER A 4 40.40 41.34 94.35
CA SER A 4 39.84 40.82 93.11
C SER A 4 38.34 41.12 93.09
N PRO A 5 37.80 41.86 92.10
CA PRO A 5 36.36 42.03 91.98
C PRO A 5 35.74 40.70 91.51
N ARG A 6 34.82 40.18 92.33
CA ARG A 6 33.94 39.05 92.00
C ARG A 6 33.17 39.38 90.73
N ASN A 7 33.29 38.52 89.72
CA ASN A 7 32.32 38.47 88.63
C ASN A 7 30.93 38.16 89.21
N PRO A 8 29.90 38.98 88.96
CA PRO A 8 28.54 38.68 89.39
C PRO A 8 28.06 37.41 88.68
N ALA A 9 27.61 36.45 89.48
CA ALA A 9 27.02 35.22 89.00
C ALA A 9 25.70 35.54 88.27
N VAL A 10 25.70 35.29 86.96
CA VAL A 10 24.50 35.39 86.11
C VAL A 10 23.39 34.50 86.70
N PRO A 11 22.19 35.04 86.98
CA PRO A 11 21.07 34.31 87.58
C PRO A 11 20.66 33.09 86.73
N PRO A 12 20.23 31.97 87.36
CA PRO A 12 19.92 30.72 86.67
C PRO A 12 18.80 30.85 85.62
N GLU A 13 17.87 31.79 85.81
CA GLU A 13 16.79 32.09 84.87
C GLU A 13 17.32 32.67 83.54
N GLN A 14 18.36 33.52 83.58
CA GLN A 14 19.00 34.04 82.37
C GLN A 14 19.74 32.95 81.60
N ARG A 15 20.32 31.96 82.29
CA ARG A 15 20.97 30.81 81.65
C ARG A 15 19.98 29.90 80.92
N ALA A 16 18.78 29.70 81.49
CA ALA A 16 17.73 28.92 80.85
C ALA A 16 17.19 29.61 79.59
N ILE A 17 16.97 30.93 79.65
CA ILE A 17 16.53 31.75 78.51
C ILE A 17 17.57 31.74 77.38
N ASP A 18 18.86 31.90 77.72
CA ASP A 18 19.96 31.86 76.74
C ASP A 18 20.11 30.47 76.09
N LEU A 19 19.92 29.39 76.85
CA LEU A 19 19.96 28.03 76.32
C LEU A 19 18.81 27.79 75.33
N VAL A 20 17.59 28.20 75.67
CA VAL A 20 16.40 28.09 74.80
C VAL A 20 16.58 28.90 73.52
N LEU A 21 17.10 30.13 73.60
CA LEU A 21 17.43 30.96 72.43
C LEU A 21 18.50 30.34 71.53
N ARG A 22 19.51 29.68 72.12
CA ARG A 22 20.58 29.03 71.37
C ARG A 22 20.09 27.78 70.64
N VAL A 23 19.29 26.95 71.31
CA VAL A 23 18.65 25.78 70.71
C VAL A 23 17.66 26.20 69.63
N ALA A 24 16.82 27.21 69.88
CA ALA A 24 15.90 27.76 68.90
C ALA A 24 16.62 28.26 67.64
N ARG A 25 17.77 28.94 67.77
CA ARG A 25 18.58 29.35 66.61
C ARG A 25 19.11 28.17 65.82
N ILE A 26 19.67 27.15 66.47
CA ILE A 26 20.21 25.96 65.79
C ILE A 26 19.10 25.25 65.01
N VAL A 27 17.94 25.05 65.64
CA VAL A 27 16.77 24.43 64.99
C VAL A 27 16.29 25.28 63.81
N MET A 28 16.14 26.59 63.98
CA MET A 28 15.71 27.49 62.90
C MET A 28 16.70 27.53 61.73
N THR A 29 18.02 27.50 62.00
CA THR A 29 19.04 27.42 60.93
C THR A 29 19.02 26.08 60.20
N ALA A 30 18.82 24.96 60.91
CA ALA A 30 18.70 23.66 60.30
C ALA A 30 17.44 23.56 59.42
N VAL A 31 16.30 24.09 59.90
CA VAL A 31 15.06 24.18 59.13
C VAL A 31 15.23 25.08 57.89
N ALA A 32 15.93 26.21 58.01
CA ALA A 32 16.24 27.10 56.88
C ALA A 32 17.15 26.42 55.83
N ALA A 33 18.17 25.67 56.27
CA ALA A 33 19.05 24.94 55.36
C ALA A 33 18.31 23.81 54.63
N LEU A 34 17.49 23.02 55.35
CA LEU A 34 16.69 21.95 54.76
C LEU A 34 15.65 22.48 53.77
N SER A 35 14.99 23.58 54.08
CA SER A 35 14.03 24.22 53.17
C SER A 35 14.73 24.80 51.93
N PHE A 36 15.92 25.38 52.06
CA PHE A 36 16.70 25.84 50.91
C PHE A 36 17.10 24.70 49.95
N VAL A 37 17.56 23.56 50.48
CA VAL A 37 17.83 22.36 49.67
C VAL A 37 16.56 21.86 48.99
N GLY A 38 15.42 21.89 49.71
CA GLY A 38 14.11 21.57 49.15
C GLY A 38 13.72 22.47 47.97
N VAL A 39 13.91 23.80 48.10
CA VAL A 39 13.64 24.77 47.02
C VAL A 39 14.48 24.46 45.78
N ILE A 40 15.78 24.19 45.94
CA ILE A 40 16.67 23.87 44.80
C ILE A 40 16.22 22.57 44.12
N GLY A 41 15.95 21.51 44.89
CA GLY A 41 15.50 20.23 44.35
C GLY A 41 14.19 20.37 43.57
N VAL A 42 13.22 21.09 44.13
CA VAL A 42 11.93 21.34 43.48
C VAL A 42 12.12 22.19 42.21
N ALA A 43 12.95 23.25 42.25
CA ALA A 43 13.24 24.08 41.08
C ALA A 43 13.88 23.29 39.93
N ALA A 44 14.81 22.38 40.23
CA ALA A 44 15.44 21.51 39.24
C ALA A 44 14.41 20.57 38.56
N THR A 45 13.47 20.01 39.33
CA THR A 45 12.40 19.17 38.77
C THR A 45 11.45 19.97 37.87
N VAL A 46 11.07 21.21 38.25
CA VAL A 46 10.25 22.09 37.41
C VAL A 46 10.95 22.39 36.09
N LEU A 47 12.26 22.64 36.10
CA LEU A 47 13.05 22.88 34.90
C LEU A 47 13.09 21.65 33.98
N ALA A 48 13.28 20.45 34.54
CA ALA A 48 13.24 19.20 33.78
C ALA A 48 11.88 18.98 33.11
N TYR A 49 10.76 19.29 33.79
CA TYR A 49 9.43 19.23 33.19
C TYR A 49 9.23 20.25 32.06
N GLN A 50 9.80 21.45 32.17
CA GLN A 50 9.70 22.45 31.10
C GLN A 50 10.44 22.01 29.83
N LEU A 51 11.60 21.38 29.98
CA LEU A 51 12.38 20.85 28.84
C LEU A 51 11.62 19.72 28.15
N ASN A 52 11.06 18.78 28.91
CA ASN A 52 10.32 17.64 28.34
C ASN A 52 8.97 18.04 27.72
N ALA A 53 8.32 19.09 28.23
CA ALA A 53 7.05 19.59 27.69
C ALA A 53 7.18 20.32 26.33
N SER A 54 8.40 20.64 25.88
CA SER A 54 8.64 21.36 24.62
C SER A 54 8.68 20.46 23.38
N GLY A 55 8.70 19.14 23.55
CA GLY A 55 8.63 18.17 22.45
C GLY A 55 7.23 18.08 21.85
N GLY A 56 7.09 18.42 20.57
CA GLY A 56 5.87 18.13 19.80
C GLY A 56 5.77 16.65 19.44
N ALA A 57 4.59 16.20 19.02
CA ALA A 57 4.40 14.84 18.53
C ALA A 57 5.33 14.57 17.32
N PRO A 58 5.94 13.38 17.23
CA PRO A 58 6.66 12.98 16.02
C PRO A 58 5.72 12.99 14.82
N GLN A 59 6.13 13.65 13.73
CA GLN A 59 5.31 13.75 12.52
C GLN A 59 5.51 12.51 11.63
N VAL A 60 4.41 11.88 11.25
CA VAL A 60 4.37 10.81 10.25
C VAL A 60 4.33 11.44 8.86
N THR A 61 5.27 11.05 7.99
CA THR A 61 5.25 11.49 6.59
C THR A 61 4.02 10.92 5.90
N ILE A 62 3.13 11.81 5.44
CA ILE A 62 1.94 11.42 4.66
C ILE A 62 2.39 11.15 3.21
N PRO A 63 2.13 9.96 2.65
CA PRO A 63 2.52 9.67 1.28
C PRO A 63 1.88 10.64 0.27
N PRO A 64 2.59 11.00 -0.81
CA PRO A 64 2.08 11.90 -1.84
C PRO A 64 0.83 11.32 -2.51
N ARG A 65 0.03 12.20 -3.14
CA ARG A 65 -1.20 11.76 -3.82
C ARG A 65 -0.75 10.98 -5.04
N TYR A 66 -1.24 9.77 -5.20
CA TYR A 66 -1.01 9.05 -6.44
C TYR A 66 -1.63 9.83 -7.59
N VAL A 67 -0.81 10.24 -8.54
CA VAL A 67 -1.23 10.84 -9.80
C VAL A 67 -1.31 9.69 -10.80
N ALA A 68 -2.54 9.32 -11.14
CA ALA A 68 -2.75 8.18 -12.00
C ALA A 68 -2.32 8.50 -13.43
N ALA A 69 -1.41 7.70 -13.98
CA ALA A 69 -1.14 7.72 -15.41
C ALA A 69 -2.41 7.33 -16.18
N PRO A 70 -2.66 7.90 -17.37
CA PRO A 70 -3.81 7.53 -18.17
C PRO A 70 -3.75 6.03 -18.52
N PRO A 71 -4.91 5.34 -18.55
CA PRO A 71 -4.96 3.94 -18.96
C PRO A 71 -4.42 3.80 -20.38
N SER A 72 -3.82 2.64 -20.67
CA SER A 72 -3.12 2.40 -21.93
C SER A 72 -3.36 1.00 -22.43
N ILE A 73 -3.62 0.87 -23.72
CA ILE A 73 -3.72 -0.40 -24.42
C ILE A 73 -2.34 -1.05 -24.52
N ASP A 74 -2.15 -2.21 -23.87
CA ASP A 74 -0.92 -2.99 -23.93
C ASP A 74 -0.81 -3.75 -25.26
N GLN A 75 0.04 -3.23 -26.14
CA GLN A 75 0.23 -3.75 -27.49
C GLN A 75 0.97 -5.09 -27.50
N ALA A 76 1.90 -5.30 -26.56
CA ALA A 76 2.64 -6.55 -26.45
C ALA A 76 1.71 -7.69 -26.01
N GLN A 77 0.78 -7.39 -25.09
CA GLN A 77 -0.27 -8.32 -24.71
C GLN A 77 -1.16 -8.68 -25.91
N ILE A 78 -1.66 -7.69 -26.66
CA ILE A 78 -2.48 -7.94 -27.86
C ILE A 78 -1.72 -8.82 -28.87
N ALA A 79 -0.46 -8.49 -29.16
CA ALA A 79 0.34 -9.22 -30.14
C ALA A 79 0.57 -10.69 -29.75
N ARG A 80 0.75 -10.96 -28.45
CA ARG A 80 0.89 -12.31 -27.90
C ARG A 80 -0.43 -13.08 -27.96
N ASP A 81 -1.52 -12.46 -27.51
CA ASP A 81 -2.83 -13.12 -27.40
C ASP A 81 -3.54 -13.26 -28.76
N MET A 82 -3.08 -12.53 -29.78
CA MET A 82 -3.43 -12.75 -31.19
C MET A 82 -2.79 -13.99 -31.82
N THR A 83 -1.88 -14.69 -31.12
CA THR A 83 -1.24 -15.90 -31.64
C THR A 83 -2.26 -17.04 -31.68
N PRO A 84 -2.44 -17.72 -32.83
CA PRO A 84 -3.39 -18.83 -32.94
C PRO A 84 -3.05 -19.98 -31.97
N PRO A 85 -4.06 -20.76 -31.53
CA PRO A 85 -3.83 -21.97 -30.75
C PRO A 85 -2.86 -22.95 -31.45
N ARG A 86 -2.01 -23.60 -30.66
CA ARG A 86 -0.98 -24.57 -31.09
C ARG A 86 -1.16 -25.90 -30.37
N HIS A 87 -0.45 -26.93 -30.86
CA HIS A 87 -0.46 -28.29 -30.30
C HIS A 87 -1.87 -28.85 -30.09
N VAL A 88 -2.75 -28.71 -31.10
CA VAL A 88 -4.09 -29.28 -31.01
C VAL A 88 -3.96 -30.80 -31.03
N ALA A 89 -4.30 -31.45 -29.93
CA ALA A 89 -4.14 -32.88 -29.74
C ALA A 89 -5.39 -33.51 -29.12
N PHE A 90 -5.60 -34.78 -29.42
CA PHE A 90 -6.60 -35.60 -28.75
C PHE A 90 -5.91 -36.42 -27.66
N VAL A 91 -6.40 -36.30 -26.43
CA VAL A 91 -5.94 -37.06 -25.26
C VAL A 91 -7.02 -38.09 -24.94
N ALA A 92 -6.69 -39.37 -25.12
CA ALA A 92 -7.64 -40.45 -24.86
C ALA A 92 -7.82 -40.65 -23.34
N ASP A 93 -9.08 -40.77 -22.91
CA ASP A 93 -9.43 -41.09 -21.50
C ASP A 93 -9.71 -42.59 -21.31
N THR A 94 -9.75 -43.38 -22.39
CA THR A 94 -10.04 -44.81 -22.33
C THR A 94 -8.77 -45.63 -22.09
N SER A 95 -8.85 -46.54 -21.11
CA SER A 95 -8.06 -47.79 -21.07
C SER A 95 -8.18 -48.54 -22.42
N PRO A 96 -7.24 -49.44 -22.78
CA PRO A 96 -7.33 -50.21 -24.02
C PRO A 96 -8.72 -50.85 -24.18
N ILE A 97 -9.32 -50.72 -25.36
CA ILE A 97 -10.69 -51.18 -25.58
C ILE A 97 -10.70 -52.71 -25.65
N ASP A 98 -11.11 -53.36 -24.56
CA ASP A 98 -11.20 -54.82 -24.42
C ASP A 98 -12.65 -55.35 -24.47
N THR A 99 -13.62 -54.45 -24.45
CA THR A 99 -15.07 -54.72 -24.38
C THR A 99 -15.86 -53.81 -25.33
N HIS A 100 -17.15 -54.12 -25.56
CA HIS A 100 -18.01 -53.30 -26.43
C HIS A 100 -18.15 -51.88 -25.89
N LEU A 101 -17.83 -50.89 -26.74
CA LEU A 101 -17.98 -49.49 -26.38
C LEU A 101 -19.47 -49.07 -26.44
N GLY A 102 -20.00 -48.56 -25.34
CA GLY A 102 -21.34 -47.99 -25.29
C GLY A 102 -21.47 -46.73 -26.16
N ILE A 103 -22.67 -46.44 -26.65
CA ILE A 103 -22.99 -45.16 -27.30
C ILE A 103 -22.91 -44.05 -26.25
N GLY A 104 -22.27 -42.93 -26.59
CA GLY A 104 -22.07 -41.82 -25.65
C GLY A 104 -20.93 -42.04 -24.66
N ALA A 105 -20.17 -43.12 -24.78
CA ALA A 105 -18.98 -43.34 -23.97
C ALA A 105 -17.94 -42.25 -24.26
N VAL A 106 -17.35 -41.69 -23.20
CA VAL A 106 -16.30 -40.69 -23.31
C VAL A 106 -15.02 -41.37 -23.79
N LEU A 107 -14.52 -40.91 -24.93
CA LEU A 107 -13.31 -41.41 -25.58
C LEU A 107 -12.06 -40.68 -25.09
N GLY A 108 -12.23 -39.42 -24.69
CA GLY A 108 -11.12 -38.52 -24.40
C GLY A 108 -11.52 -37.06 -24.53
N HIS A 109 -10.52 -36.18 -24.57
CA HIS A 109 -10.69 -34.74 -24.67
C HIS A 109 -9.72 -34.13 -25.69
N LEU A 110 -10.10 -32.96 -26.24
CA LEU A 110 -9.21 -32.18 -27.09
C LEU A 110 -8.48 -31.14 -26.23
N VAL A 111 -7.19 -31.01 -26.46
CA VAL A 111 -6.33 -30.01 -25.81
C VAL A 111 -5.64 -29.16 -26.87
N ALA A 112 -5.37 -27.90 -26.52
CA ALA A 112 -4.57 -26.99 -27.32
C ALA A 112 -4.00 -25.90 -26.41
N ASP A 113 -2.88 -25.34 -26.82
CA ASP A 113 -2.20 -24.26 -26.12
C ASP A 113 -2.46 -22.94 -26.81
N ALA A 114 -2.95 -21.94 -26.07
CA ALA A 114 -3.05 -20.56 -26.54
C ALA A 114 -2.47 -19.61 -25.49
N PRO A 115 -1.62 -18.64 -25.85
CA PRO A 115 -1.04 -17.68 -24.90
C PRO A 115 -2.09 -16.89 -24.11
N GLY A 116 -3.21 -16.54 -24.76
CA GLY A 116 -4.37 -15.88 -24.12
C GLY A 116 -5.34 -16.82 -23.41
N GLY A 117 -5.01 -18.11 -23.35
CA GLY A 117 -5.85 -19.18 -22.82
C GLY A 117 -6.91 -19.70 -23.80
N MET A 118 -7.46 -20.87 -23.47
CA MET A 118 -8.59 -21.48 -24.17
C MET A 118 -9.90 -21.21 -23.41
N PRO A 119 -11.05 -21.11 -24.11
CA PRO A 119 -12.37 -21.21 -23.47
C PRO A 119 -12.53 -22.54 -22.72
N PRO A 120 -13.50 -22.65 -21.79
CA PRO A 120 -13.84 -23.94 -21.21
C PRO A 120 -14.31 -24.93 -22.29
N PHE A 121 -13.97 -26.20 -22.13
CA PHE A 121 -14.47 -27.27 -23.00
C PHE A 121 -16.01 -27.36 -22.90
N PRO A 122 -16.74 -27.60 -24.00
CA PRO A 122 -16.28 -27.91 -25.35
C PRO A 122 -16.13 -26.67 -26.26
N PHE A 123 -16.43 -25.47 -25.75
CA PHE A 123 -16.57 -24.25 -26.55
C PHE A 123 -15.28 -23.80 -27.26
N ALA A 124 -14.13 -24.31 -26.81
CA ALA A 124 -12.82 -24.08 -27.39
C ALA A 124 -12.58 -24.83 -28.71
N PHE A 125 -13.38 -25.83 -29.03
CA PHE A 125 -13.15 -26.73 -30.16
C PHE A 125 -14.42 -26.91 -30.99
N ARG A 126 -14.23 -27.20 -32.27
CA ARG A 126 -15.30 -27.64 -33.17
C ARG A 126 -14.75 -28.66 -34.16
N ILE A 127 -15.42 -29.81 -34.26
CA ILE A 127 -15.13 -30.79 -35.30
C ILE A 127 -15.79 -30.32 -36.59
N THR A 128 -14.98 -30.09 -37.62
CA THR A 128 -15.41 -29.52 -38.90
C THR A 128 -15.40 -30.55 -40.04
N GLY A 129 -14.82 -31.72 -39.81
CA GLY A 129 -14.71 -32.79 -40.81
C GLY A 129 -13.64 -33.82 -40.44
N GLY A 130 -13.16 -34.56 -41.43
CA GLY A 130 -12.20 -35.66 -41.26
C GLY A 130 -12.85 -37.03 -41.39
N SER A 131 -12.03 -38.08 -41.56
CA SER A 131 -12.53 -39.45 -41.80
C SER A 131 -13.33 -40.01 -40.63
N GLY A 132 -13.12 -39.45 -39.42
CA GLY A 132 -13.80 -39.90 -38.22
C GLY A 132 -14.87 -38.96 -37.67
N ALA A 133 -15.18 -37.86 -38.35
CA ALA A 133 -16.15 -36.89 -37.83
C ALA A 133 -17.54 -37.48 -37.57
N ALA A 134 -17.95 -38.51 -38.33
CA ALA A 134 -19.23 -39.19 -38.13
C ALA A 134 -19.24 -40.18 -36.94
N TYR A 135 -18.07 -40.49 -36.39
CA TYR A 135 -17.88 -41.47 -35.32
C TYR A 135 -17.83 -40.85 -33.93
N VAL A 136 -17.67 -39.53 -33.86
CA VAL A 136 -17.50 -38.80 -32.60
C VAL A 136 -18.44 -37.61 -32.54
N ASP A 137 -18.85 -37.26 -31.32
CA ASP A 137 -19.53 -36.01 -31.02
C ASP A 137 -18.87 -35.35 -29.80
N MET A 138 -19.19 -34.10 -29.49
CA MET A 138 -18.64 -33.40 -28.32
C MET A 138 -19.75 -33.01 -27.34
N THR A 139 -19.55 -33.36 -26.09
CA THR A 139 -20.39 -32.92 -24.97
C THR A 139 -19.54 -32.13 -23.97
N PRO A 140 -20.11 -31.53 -22.92
CA PRO A 140 -19.30 -30.92 -21.86
C PRO A 140 -18.39 -31.91 -21.12
N GLN A 141 -18.61 -33.22 -21.25
CA GLN A 141 -17.86 -34.26 -20.54
C GLN A 141 -16.65 -34.77 -21.34
N GLY A 142 -16.63 -34.57 -22.66
CA GLY A 142 -15.54 -35.02 -23.53
C GLY A 142 -15.99 -35.23 -24.96
N VAL A 143 -15.09 -35.78 -25.76
CA VAL A 143 -15.42 -36.36 -27.06
C VAL A 143 -16.04 -37.72 -26.81
N ILE A 144 -17.27 -37.92 -27.30
CA ILE A 144 -18.05 -39.13 -27.07
C ILE A 144 -18.22 -39.96 -28.34
N SER A 145 -18.47 -41.25 -28.18
CA SER A 145 -18.79 -42.15 -29.28
C SER A 145 -20.20 -41.91 -29.84
N THR A 146 -20.34 -41.93 -31.17
CA THR A 146 -21.65 -41.88 -31.83
C THR A 146 -22.24 -43.29 -32.01
N PRO A 147 -23.55 -43.40 -32.34
CA PRO A 147 -24.16 -44.67 -32.73
C PRO A 147 -23.53 -45.36 -33.94
N ARG A 148 -22.67 -44.66 -34.71
CA ARG A 148 -21.94 -45.25 -35.85
C ARG A 148 -20.60 -45.86 -35.44
N LEU A 149 -20.03 -45.41 -34.33
CA LEU A 149 -18.74 -45.92 -33.84
C LEU A 149 -18.92 -47.24 -33.08
N ALA A 150 -19.90 -47.32 -32.18
CA ALA A 150 -20.13 -48.53 -31.37
C ALA A 150 -20.30 -49.82 -32.20
N PRO A 151 -21.09 -49.86 -33.29
CA PRO A 151 -21.22 -51.05 -34.14
C PRO A 151 -19.96 -51.37 -34.95
N ARG A 152 -19.16 -50.36 -35.29
CA ARG A 152 -17.88 -50.54 -35.97
C ARG A 152 -16.88 -51.20 -35.03
N ILE A 153 -16.75 -50.69 -33.81
CA ILE A 153 -15.92 -51.30 -32.75
C ILE A 153 -16.38 -52.73 -32.44
N ALA A 154 -17.69 -52.97 -32.36
CA ALA A 154 -18.22 -54.32 -32.14
C ALA A 154 -17.88 -55.30 -33.27
N ARG A 155 -17.87 -54.82 -34.52
CA ARG A 155 -17.43 -55.61 -35.68
C ARG A 155 -15.93 -55.89 -35.64
N ASP A 156 -15.12 -54.86 -35.40
CA ASP A 156 -13.67 -54.97 -35.33
C ASP A 156 -13.22 -55.94 -34.19
N LEU A 157 -13.96 -55.99 -33.08
CA LEU A 157 -13.75 -56.97 -31.99
C LEU A 157 -14.18 -58.40 -32.35
N GLY A 158 -15.12 -58.57 -33.29
CA GLY A 158 -15.61 -59.87 -33.75
C GLY A 158 -14.77 -60.53 -34.85
N GLU A 159 -13.84 -59.79 -35.47
CA GLU A 159 -13.01 -60.29 -36.57
C GLU A 159 -11.85 -61.17 -36.06
N LYS A 160 -11.51 -62.23 -36.82
CA LYS A 160 -10.35 -63.10 -36.56
C LYS A 160 -9.00 -62.37 -36.68
N SER A 161 -8.97 -61.26 -37.41
CA SER A 161 -7.81 -60.40 -37.69
C SER A 161 -8.12 -59.00 -37.16
N ARG A 162 -8.00 -58.80 -35.85
CA ARG A 162 -8.37 -57.53 -35.21
C ARG A 162 -7.34 -56.43 -35.52
N PRO A 163 -7.77 -55.21 -35.89
CA PRO A 163 -6.85 -54.08 -35.98
C PRO A 163 -6.31 -53.70 -34.60
N THR A 164 -5.05 -53.27 -34.52
CA THR A 164 -4.38 -52.86 -33.27
C THR A 164 -4.81 -51.54 -32.73
N THR A 165 -5.27 -50.68 -33.62
CA THR A 165 -5.51 -49.29 -33.33
C THR A 165 -6.57 -48.84 -34.31
N LEU A 166 -7.66 -48.27 -33.81
CA LEU A 166 -8.56 -47.52 -34.66
C LEU A 166 -7.94 -46.15 -34.87
N HIS A 167 -7.49 -45.91 -36.11
CA HIS A 167 -7.04 -44.59 -36.53
C HIS A 167 -8.14 -43.90 -37.34
N PHE A 168 -8.47 -42.69 -36.95
CA PHE A 168 -9.23 -41.78 -37.78
C PHE A 168 -8.78 -40.36 -37.56
N THR A 169 -9.09 -39.49 -38.52
CA THR A 169 -8.65 -38.11 -38.49
C THR A 169 -9.84 -37.21 -38.26
N LEU A 170 -9.62 -36.17 -37.46
CA LEU A 170 -10.57 -35.11 -37.18
C LEU A 170 -9.99 -33.78 -37.65
N ASN A 171 -10.73 -33.05 -38.47
CA ASN A 171 -10.43 -31.65 -38.74
C ASN A 171 -11.02 -30.83 -37.60
N VAL A 172 -10.16 -30.35 -36.72
CA VAL A 172 -10.55 -29.59 -35.53
C VAL A 172 -10.25 -28.12 -35.76
N LEU A 173 -11.27 -27.29 -35.56
CA LEU A 173 -11.14 -25.86 -35.39
C LEU A 173 -10.96 -25.58 -33.89
N ALA A 174 -9.79 -25.10 -33.50
CA ALA A 174 -9.50 -24.65 -32.15
C ALA A 174 -9.63 -23.13 -32.09
N THR A 175 -10.38 -22.62 -31.12
CA THR A 175 -10.66 -21.19 -30.96
C THR A 175 -10.16 -20.74 -29.59
N SER A 176 -9.24 -19.78 -29.58
CA SER A 176 -8.74 -19.15 -28.35
C SER A 176 -9.85 -18.39 -27.61
N ARG A 177 -9.60 -18.01 -26.36
CA ARG A 177 -10.54 -17.24 -25.53
C ARG A 177 -11.05 -15.96 -26.21
N PHE A 178 -10.25 -15.40 -27.09
CA PHE A 178 -10.54 -14.13 -27.77
C PHE A 178 -11.12 -14.32 -29.17
N GLY A 179 -11.25 -15.55 -29.68
CA GLY A 179 -11.80 -15.84 -31.00
C GLY A 179 -10.77 -16.02 -32.11
N VAL A 180 -9.46 -16.06 -31.80
CA VAL A 180 -8.43 -16.43 -32.78
C VAL A 180 -8.53 -17.93 -33.06
N GLU A 181 -8.64 -18.28 -34.34
CA GLU A 181 -8.88 -19.63 -34.81
C GLU A 181 -7.60 -20.30 -35.34
N ALA A 182 -7.50 -21.61 -35.14
CA ALA A 182 -6.51 -22.48 -35.76
C ALA A 182 -7.20 -23.75 -36.27
N HIS A 183 -7.00 -24.05 -37.56
CA HIS A 183 -7.46 -25.29 -38.16
C HIS A 183 -6.33 -26.32 -38.15
N GLN A 184 -6.54 -27.46 -37.51
CA GLN A 184 -5.57 -28.54 -37.47
C GLN A 184 -6.24 -29.89 -37.69
N MET A 185 -5.53 -30.77 -38.39
CA MET A 185 -5.93 -32.15 -38.57
C MET A 185 -5.33 -32.97 -37.43
N VAL A 186 -6.18 -33.48 -36.56
CA VAL A 186 -5.81 -34.27 -35.39
C VAL A 186 -6.01 -35.73 -35.73
N THR A 187 -4.98 -36.55 -35.50
CA THR A 187 -5.10 -38.00 -35.64
C THR A 187 -5.53 -38.59 -34.30
N VAL A 188 -6.71 -39.19 -34.27
CA VAL A 188 -7.21 -39.93 -33.11
C VAL A 188 -6.75 -41.37 -33.23
N THR A 189 -6.15 -41.87 -32.17
CA THR A 189 -5.68 -43.26 -32.07
C THR A 189 -6.30 -43.89 -30.83
N LEU A 190 -7.18 -44.86 -31.03
CA LEU A 190 -7.75 -45.67 -29.94
C LEU A 190 -7.09 -47.06 -29.97
N PRO A 191 -6.36 -47.48 -28.92
CA PRO A 191 -5.63 -48.75 -28.92
C PRO A 191 -6.55 -49.97 -28.64
N TYR A 192 -6.40 -51.00 -29.47
CA TYR A 192 -6.77 -52.41 -29.25
C TYR A 192 -5.49 -53.23 -29.00
N ALA A 193 -5.58 -54.48 -28.52
CA ALA A 193 -4.40 -55.36 -28.45
C ALA A 193 -3.89 -55.78 -29.86
N ALA A 194 -2.56 -55.92 -30.03
CA ALA A 194 -1.78 -55.87 -31.29
C ALA A 194 -2.10 -56.96 -32.39
N ALA A 195 -1.78 -56.89 -33.72
CA ALA A 195 -0.58 -56.36 -34.46
C ALA A 195 -0.78 -55.72 -35.89
N THR A 196 -0.05 -54.60 -36.13
CA THR A 196 0.66 -53.98 -37.33
C THR A 196 0.05 -53.61 -38.71
N ALA A 197 0.46 -52.41 -39.22
CA ALA A 197 0.11 -51.64 -40.46
C ALA A 197 1.18 -51.78 -41.62
N PRO A 198 1.25 -51.08 -42.82
CA PRO A 198 0.85 -49.67 -43.23
C PRO A 198 0.43 -49.45 -44.76
N PRO A 199 0.67 -48.32 -45.52
CA PRO A 199 -0.11 -47.05 -45.79
C PRO A 199 -0.31 -46.67 -47.34
N PRO A 200 -0.50 -45.38 -47.86
CA PRO A 200 -1.54 -44.29 -47.77
C PRO A 200 -1.96 -43.53 -49.11
N ALA A 201 -2.74 -42.41 -49.01
CA ALA A 201 -2.70 -41.07 -49.74
C ALA A 201 -4.03 -40.56 -50.43
N THR A 202 -4.71 -39.44 -50.08
CA THR A 202 -4.57 -37.94 -50.17
C THR A 202 -5.21 -37.27 -51.41
N ALA A 203 -6.08 -36.25 -51.25
CA ALA A 203 -6.50 -35.29 -52.29
C ALA A 203 -6.85 -33.89 -51.73
N ALA A 204 -6.63 -32.83 -52.53
CA ALA A 204 -6.71 -31.40 -52.19
C ALA A 204 -7.72 -30.61 -53.06
N ALA A 205 -8.06 -29.36 -52.66
CA ALA A 205 -8.94 -28.37 -53.35
C ALA A 205 -8.46 -26.91 -53.07
N PRO A 206 -9.14 -25.81 -53.49
CA PRO A 206 -9.51 -25.26 -54.83
C PRO A 206 -9.13 -23.75 -54.99
N LYS A 207 -9.69 -22.96 -55.94
CA LYS A 207 -9.52 -21.47 -56.04
C LYS A 207 -10.71 -20.67 -56.62
N LEU A 208 -10.85 -19.41 -56.16
CA LEU A 208 -11.89 -18.37 -56.39
C LEU A 208 -11.41 -17.18 -57.26
N LEU A 209 -12.35 -16.34 -57.77
CA LEU A 209 -12.17 -15.10 -58.57
C LEU A 209 -12.80 -13.85 -57.88
N ALA A 210 -12.25 -12.66 -58.18
CA ALA A 210 -12.44 -11.37 -57.46
C ALA A 210 -13.27 -10.28 -58.21
N THR A 211 -13.69 -9.25 -57.45
CA THR A 211 -14.55 -8.08 -57.82
C THR A 211 -13.80 -6.73 -57.96
N LYS A 212 -14.43 -5.69 -58.55
CA LYS A 212 -13.94 -4.29 -58.73
C LYS A 212 -14.81 -3.24 -57.99
N ALA A 213 -14.19 -2.13 -57.54
CA ALA A 213 -14.75 -1.06 -56.69
C ALA A 213 -14.97 0.31 -57.39
N LYS A 214 -15.74 1.23 -56.77
CA LYS A 214 -15.87 2.65 -57.16
C LYS A 214 -16.08 3.64 -55.97
N ALA A 215 -15.46 4.82 -56.14
CA ALA A 215 -15.71 6.19 -55.63
C ALA A 215 -15.74 6.54 -54.11
N ALA A 216 -15.14 7.70 -53.79
CA ALA A 216 -14.76 8.15 -52.45
C ALA A 216 -15.83 9.02 -51.72
N PRO A 217 -16.03 8.85 -50.40
CA PRO A 217 -16.92 9.69 -49.57
C PRO A 217 -16.18 10.83 -48.80
N PRO A 218 -16.95 11.75 -48.16
CA PRO A 218 -16.48 12.98 -47.47
C PRO A 218 -15.50 12.75 -46.28
N PRO A 219 -14.86 13.83 -45.75
CA PRO A 219 -13.82 13.72 -44.72
C PRO A 219 -14.34 13.10 -43.42
N LEU A 220 -13.66 12.04 -43.00
CA LEU A 220 -14.03 11.17 -41.89
C LEU A 220 -13.61 11.77 -40.55
N THR A 221 -14.42 11.58 -39.51
CA THR A 221 -14.02 11.86 -38.13
C THR A 221 -12.88 10.94 -37.68
N ARG A 222 -12.16 11.29 -36.60
CA ARG A 222 -11.02 10.50 -36.12
C ARG A 222 -11.35 9.03 -35.84
N LEU A 223 -12.50 8.77 -35.23
CA LEU A 223 -12.96 7.40 -34.99
C LEU A 223 -13.31 6.68 -36.31
N GLN A 224 -13.94 7.39 -37.25
CA GLN A 224 -14.29 6.84 -38.57
C GLN A 224 -13.04 6.54 -39.41
N SER A 225 -11.97 7.34 -39.30
CA SER A 225 -10.71 7.09 -40.00
C SER A 225 -9.99 5.86 -39.44
N ILE A 226 -9.99 5.67 -38.11
CA ILE A 226 -9.44 4.47 -37.48
C ILE A 226 -10.29 3.23 -37.85
N ALA A 227 -11.63 3.33 -37.78
CA ALA A 227 -12.54 2.25 -38.15
C ALA A 227 -12.39 1.83 -39.63
N ARG A 228 -12.23 2.81 -40.53
CA ARG A 228 -11.90 2.56 -41.95
C ARG A 228 -10.56 1.85 -42.11
N THR A 229 -9.53 2.29 -41.39
CA THR A 229 -8.20 1.68 -41.46
C THR A 229 -8.23 0.23 -40.99
N TYR A 230 -9.00 -0.07 -39.94
CA TYR A 230 -9.23 -1.43 -39.48
C TYR A 230 -10.01 -2.26 -40.51
N ALA A 231 -11.11 -1.73 -41.04
CA ALA A 231 -11.92 -2.45 -42.02
C ALA A 231 -11.12 -2.78 -43.29
N LEU A 232 -10.30 -1.86 -43.78
CA LEU A 232 -9.40 -2.08 -44.92
C LEU A 232 -8.28 -3.10 -44.62
N ALA A 233 -7.88 -3.25 -43.36
CA ALA A 233 -6.91 -4.27 -42.96
C ALA A 233 -7.55 -5.66 -42.87
N VAL A 234 -8.82 -5.74 -42.48
CA VAL A 234 -9.58 -6.99 -42.34
C VAL A 234 -10.02 -7.52 -43.70
N ASP A 235 -10.51 -6.64 -44.58
CA ASP A 235 -11.01 -6.99 -45.90
C ASP A 235 -10.66 -5.90 -46.93
N PRO A 236 -9.55 -6.05 -47.67
CA PRO A 236 -9.14 -5.09 -48.69
C PRO A 236 -10.05 -5.11 -49.92
N ASP A 237 -10.82 -6.19 -50.13
CA ASP A 237 -11.67 -6.39 -51.31
C ASP A 237 -13.05 -5.73 -51.17
N LEU A 238 -13.31 -5.05 -50.04
CA LEU A 238 -14.52 -4.25 -49.77
C LEU A 238 -15.82 -5.07 -49.87
N THR A 239 -15.79 -6.33 -49.44
CA THR A 239 -16.97 -7.21 -49.41
C THR A 239 -17.90 -6.82 -48.25
N PRO A 240 -19.06 -7.48 -48.04
CA PRO A 240 -19.89 -7.25 -46.85
C PRO A 240 -19.12 -7.39 -45.51
N VAL A 241 -18.02 -8.13 -45.49
CA VAL A 241 -17.11 -8.26 -44.33
C VAL A 241 -16.46 -6.91 -43.98
N TYR A 242 -16.08 -6.11 -44.97
CA TYR A 242 -15.56 -4.75 -44.74
C TYR A 242 -16.55 -3.87 -43.96
N PHE A 243 -17.83 -3.84 -44.37
CA PHE A 243 -18.83 -2.98 -43.75
C PHE A 243 -19.18 -3.43 -42.33
N SER A 244 -19.25 -4.73 -42.09
CA SER A 244 -19.45 -5.27 -40.74
C SER A 244 -18.23 -5.00 -39.84
N ALA A 245 -17.01 -5.13 -40.37
CA ALA A 245 -15.78 -4.78 -39.67
C ALA A 245 -15.71 -3.27 -39.32
N TYR A 246 -16.10 -2.41 -40.26
CA TYR A 246 -16.19 -0.97 -40.04
C TYR A 246 -17.19 -0.63 -38.93
N ALA A 247 -18.41 -1.17 -38.99
CA ALA A 247 -19.43 -0.95 -37.97
C ALA A 247 -18.96 -1.44 -36.59
N ALA A 248 -18.32 -2.61 -36.53
CA ALA A 248 -17.79 -3.18 -35.29
C ALA A 248 -16.67 -2.32 -34.68
N ALA A 249 -15.74 -1.81 -35.49
CA ALA A 249 -14.68 -0.93 -35.01
C ALA A 249 -15.19 0.46 -34.63
N HIS A 250 -16.18 1.00 -35.35
CA HIS A 250 -16.81 2.27 -35.01
C HIS A 250 -17.57 2.19 -33.68
N ALA A 251 -18.21 1.05 -33.39
CA ALA A 251 -18.90 0.80 -32.11
C ALA A 251 -17.96 0.40 -30.96
N LEU A 252 -16.66 0.17 -31.24
CA LEU A 252 -15.71 -0.35 -30.25
C LEU A 252 -15.63 0.51 -28.97
N PRO A 253 -15.50 1.85 -29.03
CA PRO A 253 -15.35 2.66 -27.83
C PRO A 253 -16.57 2.51 -26.90
N LEU A 254 -17.79 2.54 -27.44
CA LEU A 254 -19.01 2.27 -26.68
C LEU A 254 -19.03 0.86 -26.06
N ARG A 255 -18.60 -0.17 -26.81
CA ARG A 255 -18.54 -1.56 -26.29
C ARG A 255 -17.51 -1.73 -25.18
N CYS A 256 -16.41 -0.98 -25.22
CA CYS A 256 -15.40 -1.02 -24.17
C CYS A 256 -15.80 -0.21 -22.93
N GLY A 257 -16.78 0.70 -23.04
CA GLY A 257 -17.26 1.59 -21.96
C GLY A 257 -16.80 3.05 -22.11
N GLU A 258 -16.07 3.38 -23.16
CA GLU A 258 -15.37 4.66 -23.34
C GLU A 258 -15.88 5.40 -24.58
N ALA A 259 -16.96 6.16 -24.43
CA ALA A 259 -17.47 6.97 -25.52
C ALA A 259 -16.59 8.21 -25.75
N GLY A 260 -15.52 8.05 -26.54
CA GLY A 260 -14.75 9.18 -27.08
C GLY A 260 -13.54 9.63 -26.26
N ASP A 261 -13.00 8.79 -25.36
CA ASP A 261 -11.74 9.10 -24.69
C ASP A 261 -10.58 9.19 -25.70
N PRO A 262 -9.84 10.33 -25.76
CA PRO A 262 -8.76 10.51 -26.72
C PRO A 262 -7.60 9.54 -26.49
N GLY A 263 -7.33 9.15 -25.24
CA GLY A 263 -6.29 8.18 -24.89
C GLY A 263 -6.60 6.78 -25.41
N PHE A 264 -7.87 6.37 -25.33
CA PHE A 264 -8.36 5.14 -25.93
C PHE A 264 -8.15 5.14 -27.45
N LEU A 265 -8.54 6.20 -28.15
CA LEU A 265 -8.39 6.31 -29.61
C LEU A 265 -6.91 6.28 -30.04
N ASP A 266 -6.02 6.94 -29.30
CA ASP A 266 -4.57 6.90 -29.54
C ASP A 266 -3.98 5.50 -29.32
N GLY A 267 -4.41 4.82 -28.27
CA GLY A 267 -4.01 3.44 -27.99
C GLY A 267 -4.53 2.48 -29.06
N PHE A 268 -5.78 2.64 -29.50
CA PHE A 268 -6.40 1.82 -30.53
C PHE A 268 -5.70 1.99 -31.88
N GLN A 269 -5.40 3.22 -32.28
CA GLN A 269 -4.65 3.52 -33.50
C GLN A 269 -3.26 2.87 -33.50
N ARG A 270 -2.53 2.94 -32.37
CA ARG A 270 -1.20 2.33 -32.25
C ARG A 270 -1.26 0.80 -32.25
N ALA A 271 -2.21 0.20 -31.53
CA ALA A 271 -2.43 -1.24 -31.54
C ALA A 271 -2.78 -1.74 -32.94
N LEU A 272 -3.63 -1.00 -33.67
CA LEU A 272 -4.00 -1.31 -35.05
C LEU A 272 -2.78 -1.27 -35.99
N ALA A 273 -1.92 -0.27 -35.86
CA ALA A 273 -0.71 -0.15 -36.69
C ALA A 273 0.21 -1.39 -36.56
N GLN A 274 0.33 -1.95 -35.36
CA GLN A 274 1.14 -3.15 -35.12
C GLN A 274 0.45 -4.45 -35.52
N ALA A 275 -0.87 -4.55 -35.31
CA ALA A 275 -1.64 -5.74 -35.63
C ALA A 275 -1.95 -5.87 -37.13
N ARG A 276 -1.83 -4.78 -37.91
CA ARG A 276 -2.30 -4.67 -39.30
C ARG A 276 -1.97 -5.86 -40.19
N ALA A 277 -0.73 -6.35 -40.15
CA ALA A 277 -0.28 -7.46 -41.00
C ALA A 277 -0.89 -8.82 -40.65
N ARG A 278 -1.53 -8.93 -39.47
CA ARG A 278 -2.15 -10.16 -38.94
C ARG A 278 -3.68 -10.11 -38.98
N LEU A 279 -4.26 -8.99 -39.39
CA LEU A 279 -5.70 -8.81 -39.47
C LEU A 279 -6.25 -9.39 -40.77
N ASN A 280 -7.36 -10.12 -40.65
CA ASN A 280 -8.18 -10.63 -41.74
C ASN A 280 -9.61 -10.85 -41.21
N GLY A 281 -10.52 -11.35 -42.06
CA GLY A 281 -11.91 -11.64 -41.69
C GLY A 281 -12.08 -12.53 -40.45
N THR A 282 -11.11 -13.40 -40.14
CA THR A 282 -11.15 -14.33 -39.00
C THR A 282 -10.53 -13.74 -37.73
N THR A 283 -9.43 -12.99 -37.83
CA THR A 283 -8.69 -12.45 -36.68
C THR A 283 -9.15 -11.06 -36.26
N GLY A 284 -9.88 -10.35 -37.11
CA GLY A 284 -10.41 -9.01 -36.84
C GLY A 284 -11.26 -8.94 -35.57
N PRO A 285 -12.32 -9.76 -35.41
CA PRO A 285 -13.16 -9.73 -34.21
C PRO A 285 -12.36 -9.99 -32.92
N ALA A 286 -11.37 -10.88 -32.98
CA ALA A 286 -10.51 -11.18 -31.85
C ALA A 286 -9.63 -10.00 -31.44
N PHE A 287 -9.07 -9.29 -32.41
CA PHE A 287 -8.33 -8.05 -32.16
C PHE A 287 -9.18 -7.00 -31.44
N LEU A 288 -10.43 -6.78 -31.87
CA LEU A 288 -11.34 -5.85 -31.20
C LEU A 288 -11.63 -6.25 -29.74
N ASN A 289 -11.85 -7.55 -29.48
CA ASN A 289 -12.04 -8.06 -28.13
C ASN A 289 -10.79 -7.85 -27.24
N LEU A 290 -9.59 -8.05 -27.80
CA LEU A 290 -8.31 -7.84 -27.12
C LEU A 290 -8.05 -6.37 -26.79
N VAL A 291 -8.43 -5.44 -27.67
CA VAL A 291 -8.36 -3.99 -27.39
C VAL A 291 -9.24 -3.63 -26.19
N CYS A 292 -10.50 -4.08 -26.15
CA CYS A 292 -11.34 -3.83 -24.96
C CYS A 292 -10.79 -4.52 -23.70
N HIS A 293 -10.27 -5.74 -23.82
CA HIS A 293 -9.72 -6.47 -22.68
C HIS A 293 -8.51 -5.75 -22.07
N SER A 294 -7.52 -5.41 -22.89
CA SER A 294 -6.30 -4.70 -22.47
C SER A 294 -6.64 -3.34 -21.85
N TRP A 295 -7.59 -2.59 -22.41
CA TRP A 295 -8.07 -1.35 -21.82
C TRP A 295 -8.63 -1.55 -20.41
N ARG A 296 -9.62 -2.44 -20.24
CA ARG A 296 -10.25 -2.71 -18.94
C ARG A 296 -9.25 -3.23 -17.90
N VAL A 297 -8.26 -4.00 -18.32
CA VAL A 297 -7.18 -4.45 -17.43
C VAL A 297 -6.36 -3.25 -16.94
N SER A 298 -6.01 -2.33 -17.84
CA SER A 298 -5.28 -1.12 -17.49
C SER A 298 -6.07 -0.21 -16.54
N GLU A 299 -7.37 -0.03 -16.78
CA GLU A 299 -8.26 0.75 -15.90
C GLU A 299 -8.38 0.13 -14.51
N ARG A 300 -8.61 -1.18 -14.43
CA ARG A 300 -8.69 -1.88 -13.14
C ARG A 300 -7.39 -1.75 -12.36
N ARG A 301 -6.24 -1.84 -13.03
CA ARG A 301 -4.93 -1.65 -12.40
C ARG A 301 -4.79 -0.22 -11.88
N GLN A 302 -5.20 0.77 -12.66
CA GLN A 302 -5.20 2.17 -12.24
C GLN A 302 -6.11 2.41 -11.04
N GLN A 303 -7.34 1.90 -11.05
CA GLN A 303 -8.29 1.97 -9.94
C GLN A 303 -7.74 1.29 -8.69
N ALA A 304 -7.12 0.11 -8.82
CA ALA A 304 -6.49 -0.58 -7.71
C ALA A 304 -5.36 0.26 -7.07
N LEU A 305 -4.50 0.89 -7.89
CA LEU A 305 -3.43 1.78 -7.40
C LEU A 305 -3.98 3.04 -6.72
N ILE A 306 -5.04 3.63 -7.26
CA ILE A 306 -5.73 4.76 -6.62
C ILE A 306 -6.27 4.35 -5.25
N GLN A 307 -6.98 3.22 -5.17
CA GLN A 307 -7.52 2.71 -3.90
C GLN A 307 -6.43 2.39 -2.89
N GLN A 308 -5.35 1.73 -3.30
CA GLN A 308 -4.20 1.46 -2.43
C GLN A 308 -3.58 2.74 -1.87
N SER A 309 -3.40 3.76 -2.71
CA SER A 309 -2.86 5.05 -2.27
C SER A 309 -3.79 5.78 -1.29
N ALA A 310 -5.11 5.67 -1.48
CA ALA A 310 -6.10 6.25 -0.60
C ALA A 310 -6.10 5.57 0.78
N LEU A 311 -6.03 4.24 0.80
CA LEU A 311 -5.91 3.46 2.04
C LEU A 311 -4.63 3.76 2.80
N ALA A 312 -3.48 3.83 2.11
CA ALA A 312 -2.20 4.17 2.73
C ALA A 312 -2.23 5.57 3.38
N ARG A 313 -2.89 6.53 2.74
CA ARG A 313 -3.10 7.87 3.31
C ARG A 313 -4.00 7.87 4.52
N GLN A 314 -5.13 7.16 4.47
CA GLN A 314 -6.03 7.02 5.63
C GLN A 314 -5.30 6.40 6.82
N GLN A 315 -4.46 5.39 6.58
CA GLN A 315 -3.64 4.78 7.64
C GLN A 315 -2.60 5.77 8.20
N ALA A 316 -1.95 6.58 7.36
CA ALA A 316 -1.01 7.61 7.81
C ALA A 316 -1.70 8.68 8.69
N PHE A 317 -2.88 9.16 8.29
CA PHE A 317 -3.68 10.09 9.11
C PHE A 317 -4.13 9.46 10.43
N ALA A 318 -4.61 8.22 10.40
CA ALA A 318 -5.00 7.52 11.62
C ALA A 318 -3.82 7.38 12.61
N ARG A 319 -2.62 7.06 12.12
CA ARG A 319 -1.41 7.01 12.94
C ARG A 319 -1.03 8.37 13.50
N GLN A 320 -1.10 9.43 12.68
CA GLN A 320 -0.82 10.79 13.13
C GLN A 320 -1.77 11.19 14.26
N ASN A 321 -3.08 10.93 14.12
CA ASN A 321 -4.06 11.24 15.15
C ASN A 321 -3.78 10.52 16.48
N VAL A 322 -3.31 9.26 16.42
CA VAL A 322 -2.92 8.51 17.63
C VAL A 322 -1.69 9.13 18.30
N LEU A 323 -0.67 9.50 17.53
CA LEU A 323 0.53 10.15 18.05
C LEU A 323 0.22 11.54 18.62
N ASP A 324 -0.63 12.32 17.96
CA ASP A 324 -1.10 13.62 18.44
C ASP A 324 -1.89 13.46 19.75
N ALA A 325 -2.76 12.45 19.85
CA ALA A 325 -3.51 12.15 21.07
C ALA A 325 -2.59 11.71 22.22
N GLN A 326 -1.54 10.94 21.94
CA GLN A 326 -0.53 10.55 22.93
C GLN A 326 0.27 11.77 23.41
N ALA A 327 0.76 12.60 22.49
CA ALA A 327 1.49 13.81 22.83
C ALA A 327 0.62 14.79 23.64
N GLN A 328 -0.67 14.94 23.30
CA GLN A 328 -1.60 15.74 24.09
C GLN A 328 -1.74 15.21 25.52
N ARG A 329 -1.87 13.88 25.70
CA ARG A 329 -1.94 13.27 27.04
C ARG A 329 -0.67 13.53 27.85
N GLU A 330 0.50 13.35 27.25
CA GLU A 330 1.79 13.64 27.91
C GLU A 330 1.91 15.11 28.29
N GLN A 331 1.47 16.03 27.43
CA GLN A 331 1.44 17.47 27.73
C GLN A 331 0.48 17.80 28.89
N VAL A 332 -0.71 17.19 28.94
CA VAL A 332 -1.64 17.38 30.06
C VAL A 332 -1.05 16.84 31.35
N GLU A 333 -0.45 15.65 31.34
CA GLU A 333 0.19 15.06 32.52
C GLU A 333 1.36 15.92 33.02
N ALA A 334 2.20 16.42 32.11
CA ALA A 334 3.29 17.33 32.45
C ALA A 334 2.79 18.65 33.07
N ARG A 335 1.67 19.21 32.57
CA ARG A 335 1.04 20.40 33.17
C ARG A 335 0.52 20.14 34.58
N ILE A 336 -0.14 19.00 34.80
CA ILE A 336 -0.63 18.62 36.12
C ILE A 336 0.54 18.47 37.11
N LYS A 337 1.59 17.74 36.72
CA LYS A 337 2.81 17.57 37.53
C LYS A 337 3.49 18.91 37.82
N ARG A 338 3.61 19.79 36.81
CA ARG A 338 4.17 21.14 36.98
C ARG A 338 3.37 21.96 38.00
N ASN A 339 2.05 21.99 37.88
CA ASN A 339 1.20 22.75 38.80
C ASN A 339 1.30 22.23 40.24
N ALA A 340 1.28 20.91 40.44
CA ALA A 340 1.50 20.31 41.75
C ALA A 340 2.87 20.69 42.33
N THR A 341 3.92 20.65 41.50
CA THR A 341 5.29 21.00 41.91
C THR A 341 5.41 22.48 42.28
N LEU A 342 4.74 23.38 41.56
CA LEU A 342 4.70 24.81 41.87
C LEU A 342 3.98 25.12 43.19
N ILE A 343 2.90 24.38 43.50
CA ILE A 343 2.20 24.51 44.79
C ILE A 343 3.13 24.09 45.93
N VAL A 344 3.85 22.98 45.79
CA VAL A 344 4.84 22.53 46.78
C VAL A 344 5.96 23.57 46.92
N LEU A 345 6.49 24.11 45.81
CA LEU A 345 7.51 25.16 45.84
C LEU A 345 7.04 26.40 46.61
N ALA A 346 5.82 26.87 46.35
CA ALA A 346 5.23 28.02 47.02
C ALA A 346 5.07 27.78 48.52
N ALA A 347 4.64 26.58 48.93
CA ALA A 347 4.54 26.21 50.33
C ALA A 347 5.91 26.18 51.02
N VAL A 348 6.93 25.56 50.41
CA VAL A 348 8.29 25.48 50.97
C VAL A 348 8.92 26.88 51.05
N MET A 349 8.76 27.72 50.02
CA MET A 349 9.20 29.11 50.06
C MET A 349 8.49 29.92 51.15
N GLY A 350 7.18 29.72 51.34
CA GLY A 350 6.41 30.37 52.40
C GLY A 350 6.95 30.03 53.80
N VAL A 351 7.23 28.75 54.05
CA VAL A 351 7.86 28.30 55.32
C VAL A 351 9.26 28.89 55.48
N PHE A 352 10.09 28.85 54.43
CA PHE A 352 11.43 29.43 54.46
C PHE A 352 11.41 30.93 54.79
N LEU A 353 10.55 31.70 54.12
CA LEU A 353 10.40 33.14 54.36
C LEU A 353 9.91 33.43 55.79
N MET A 354 8.96 32.65 56.31
CA MET A 354 8.47 32.78 57.67
C MET A 354 9.58 32.54 58.71
N VAL A 355 10.37 31.47 58.53
CA VAL A 355 11.52 31.15 59.39
C VAL A 355 12.62 32.22 59.27
N ALA A 356 12.93 32.68 58.06
CA ALA A 356 13.92 33.73 57.81
C ALA A 356 13.52 35.06 58.44
N LEU A 357 12.23 35.42 58.38
CA LEU A 357 11.70 36.63 58.99
C LEU A 357 11.80 36.57 60.52
N LEU A 358 11.43 35.44 61.13
CA LEU A 358 11.62 35.22 62.57
C LEU A 358 13.11 35.31 62.98
N LEU A 359 14.02 34.72 62.20
CA LEU A 359 15.47 34.84 62.42
C LEU A 359 15.96 36.29 62.30
N ALA A 360 15.43 37.06 61.34
CA ALA A 360 15.76 38.48 61.16
C ALA A 360 15.31 39.31 62.36
N PHE A 361 14.09 39.09 62.88
CA PHE A 361 13.63 39.73 64.12
C PHE A 361 14.53 39.39 65.31
N LEU A 362 14.91 38.12 65.48
CA LEU A 362 15.85 37.69 66.52
C LEU A 362 17.27 38.28 66.36
N ALA A 363 17.68 38.60 65.12
CA ALA A 363 18.95 39.26 64.85
C ALA A 363 18.88 40.76 65.17
N ILE A 364 17.78 41.43 64.82
CA ILE A 364 17.54 42.84 65.14
C ILE A 364 17.49 43.04 66.66
N GLU A 365 16.79 42.18 67.41
CA GLU A 365 16.77 42.23 68.88
C GLU A 365 18.17 42.12 69.50
N ARG A 366 19.04 41.30 68.91
CA ARG A 366 20.41 41.16 69.39
C ARG A 366 21.22 42.44 69.12
N HIS A 367 21.03 43.05 67.96
CA HIS A 367 21.68 44.31 67.62
C HIS A 367 21.15 45.49 68.45
N THR A 368 19.86 45.56 68.73
CA THR A 368 19.29 46.63 69.58
C THR A 368 19.74 46.49 71.04
N ARG A 369 19.82 45.27 71.59
CA ARG A 369 20.42 45.04 72.92
C ARG A 369 21.93 45.36 72.94
N MET A 370 22.65 45.06 71.87
CA MET A 370 24.07 45.41 71.73
C MET A 370 24.27 46.94 71.63
N LEU A 371 23.41 47.65 70.89
CA LEU A 371 23.41 49.11 70.80
C LEU A 371 23.04 49.75 72.14
N GLY A 372 22.03 49.21 72.85
CA GLY A 372 21.68 49.63 74.21
C GLY A 372 22.87 49.50 75.17
N ALA A 373 23.55 48.35 75.15
CA ALA A 373 24.75 48.14 75.95
C ALA A 373 25.94 49.05 75.53
N MET A 374 26.03 49.46 74.26
CA MET A 374 27.03 50.44 73.82
C MET A 374 26.68 51.87 74.24
N VAL A 375 25.41 52.26 74.18
CA VAL A 375 24.92 53.58 74.63
C VAL A 375 25.08 53.72 76.14
N GLU A 376 24.80 52.66 76.89
CA GLU A 376 24.99 52.63 78.35
C GLU A 376 26.47 52.76 78.72
N LYS A 377 27.38 52.11 77.97
CA LYS A 377 28.84 52.31 78.10
C LYS A 377 29.33 53.70 77.67
N LEU A 378 28.62 54.38 76.78
CA LEU A 378 28.94 55.76 76.38
C LEU A 378 28.42 56.78 77.41
N ALA A 379 27.30 56.48 78.08
CA ALA A 379 26.71 57.29 79.14
C ALA A 379 27.53 57.27 80.44
N GLU A 380 28.34 56.24 80.67
CA GLU A 380 29.24 56.13 81.83
C GLU A 380 30.55 56.94 81.72
N ARG A 381 30.77 57.74 80.67
CA ARG A 381 31.92 58.66 80.59
C ARG A 381 31.65 59.98 81.33
N PRO A 382 32.33 60.30 82.45
CA PRO A 382 32.15 61.57 83.13
C PRO A 382 32.84 62.72 82.39
N SER A 383 32.07 63.77 82.10
CA SER A 383 32.52 65.05 81.57
C SER A 383 33.37 65.81 82.61
N GLY A 384 34.68 65.91 82.38
CA GLY A 384 35.63 66.62 83.24
C GLY A 384 36.67 67.44 82.46
N VAL A 385 36.22 68.56 81.88
CA VAL A 385 36.78 69.93 81.94
C VAL A 385 38.32 70.14 82.16
N LEU A 386 38.93 70.77 81.13
CA LEU A 386 40.01 71.81 81.06
C LEU A 386 41.50 71.46 81.27
N PRO A 387 42.48 72.31 80.84
CA PRO A 387 42.41 73.56 80.04
C PRO A 387 43.37 73.64 78.82
N VAL A 388 43.14 74.67 77.99
CA VAL A 388 44.02 75.16 76.90
C VAL A 388 44.72 76.45 77.35
N THR A 389 46.03 76.53 77.17
CA THR A 389 46.84 77.75 76.91
C THR A 389 48.27 77.26 76.59
N SER A 390 48.67 77.23 75.32
CA SER A 390 49.19 78.32 74.46
C SER A 390 50.72 78.30 74.41
N ALA A 391 51.30 78.14 73.22
CA ALA A 391 52.06 79.21 72.56
C ALA A 391 52.87 78.70 71.36
N SER A 392 52.80 79.49 70.28
CA SER A 392 53.91 79.85 69.37
C SER A 392 54.53 78.72 68.52
N GLY A 393 54.60 78.78 67.19
CA GLY A 393 54.41 79.87 66.24
C GLY A 393 55.30 79.58 65.01
N GLY A 394 54.83 80.00 63.83
CA GLY A 394 55.70 80.41 62.71
C GLY A 394 56.08 79.41 61.62
N THR A 395 55.39 79.56 60.47
CA THR A 395 55.94 79.78 59.09
C THR A 395 56.87 78.72 58.47
N SER A 396 56.77 78.28 57.22
CA SER A 396 56.44 78.86 55.89
C SER A 396 56.26 77.64 54.96
N SER A 397 55.58 77.64 53.81
CA SER A 397 55.46 78.61 52.71
C SER A 397 54.15 78.38 51.95
#